data_AF-A0A7Y2DSW7-F1
#
_entry.id   AF-A0A7Y2DSW7-F1
#
_cell.length_a   1.000
_cell.length_b   1.000
_cell.length_c   1.000
_cell.angle_alpha   90.00
_cell.angle_beta   90.00
_cell.angle_gamma   90.00
#
_symmetry.space_group_name_H-M   'P 1'
#
loop_
_entity.id
_entity.type
_entity.pdbx_description
1 polymer ?
#
loop_
_entity_poly.entity_id
_entity_poly.type
_entity_poly.pdbx_seq_one_letter_code
_entity_poly.pdbx_strand_id
1 'polypeptide(L)'
;MSDTAKNSFPSKLAFSSSIKNSAWHPDKKPEGYEWWYFDALSDDGSEAIVVMFLDNFILSPHYNLNSSARLPEHEALHITGNGISSANRFPAIIFTYYRDGKPVYRAINEFASNEFGVADKSLPGCQIGRNSFKYESAPYGNGYLLSIDTEYRKNKRIQANFEWLSIESDFRTDEIDHYQGAYSWNLVSPRSDVTGKINILNKGGDSIDKINFRGTGYHDHNCDNRWIPDSIQEWQRGRAHFPDSTVIFCRHKDTSEIEPTTKLILVRQDTFEETDATCEVQQTKRDFYGLKYPSRMQFTVGKKARLRIKQKEVIDSNFFHLRFLSEITLSLNDGKPRKGLGITEHLAPKRLKNRWLDWFVNMRIGRNGKGSFLP
;
A
#
# COMPACT_ATOMS: atom_id res chain seq x y z
N MET A 1 -15.26 -44.87 4.22
CA MET A 1 -14.52 -43.96 5.12
C MET A 1 -13.09 -43.87 4.61
N SER A 2 -12.76 -42.80 3.91
CA SER A 2 -11.37 -42.47 3.58
C SER A 2 -11.27 -40.95 3.61
N ASP A 3 -10.89 -40.43 4.79
CA ASP A 3 -10.44 -39.06 4.95
C ASP A 3 -9.22 -38.83 4.07
N THR A 4 -9.44 -38.17 2.95
CA THR A 4 -8.37 -37.51 2.23
C THR A 4 -8.09 -36.23 2.99
N ALA A 5 -7.10 -36.28 3.88
CA ALA A 5 -6.44 -35.11 4.41
C ALA A 5 -6.00 -34.27 3.20
N LYS A 6 -6.78 -33.21 2.90
CA LYS A 6 -6.30 -32.12 2.08
C LYS A 6 -5.09 -31.58 2.81
N ASN A 7 -3.89 -31.86 2.30
CA ASN A 7 -2.70 -31.10 2.62
C ASN A 7 -2.99 -29.65 2.23
N SER A 8 -3.62 -28.90 3.14
CA SER A 8 -3.79 -27.46 3.00
C SER A 8 -2.41 -26.88 3.23
N PHE A 9 -1.69 -26.61 2.15
CA PHE A 9 -0.56 -25.71 2.22
C PHE A 9 -1.05 -24.43 2.90
N PRO A 10 -0.32 -23.89 3.89
CA PRO A 10 -0.71 -22.65 4.55
C PRO A 10 -0.85 -21.56 3.48
N SER A 11 -1.95 -20.78 3.55
CA SER A 11 -2.21 -19.69 2.61
C SER A 11 -1.00 -18.77 2.51
N LYS A 12 -0.64 -18.37 1.30
CA LYS A 12 0.46 -17.42 1.06
C LYS A 12 0.09 -15.97 1.33
N LEU A 13 -1.08 -15.74 1.93
CA LEU A 13 -1.53 -14.48 2.49
C LEU A 13 -1.70 -14.63 4.02
N ALA A 14 -0.80 -14.04 4.79
CA ALA A 14 -0.95 -13.89 6.23
C ALA A 14 -1.69 -12.58 6.51
N PHE A 15 -2.77 -12.62 7.29
CA PHE A 15 -3.64 -11.47 7.53
C PHE A 15 -3.73 -11.13 9.03
N SER A 16 -3.49 -9.86 9.38
CA SER A 16 -3.69 -9.29 10.74
C SER A 16 -4.55 -8.03 10.70
N SER A 17 -5.00 -7.60 11.88
CA SER A 17 -5.51 -6.25 12.11
C SER A 17 -5.05 -5.76 13.49
N SER A 18 -3.78 -5.39 13.60
CA SER A 18 -3.18 -4.92 14.87
C SER A 18 -2.32 -3.68 14.72
N ILE A 19 -2.41 -2.80 15.70
CA ILE A 19 -1.47 -1.68 15.85
C ILE A 19 -0.07 -2.21 16.17
N LYS A 20 0.05 -3.22 17.05
CA LYS A 20 1.34 -3.81 17.43
C LYS A 20 2.09 -4.40 16.24
N ASN A 21 1.39 -5.14 15.37
CA ASN A 21 1.96 -5.72 14.14
C ASN A 21 2.25 -4.66 13.05
N SER A 22 2.00 -3.37 13.33
CA SER A 22 2.40 -2.23 12.48
C SER A 22 3.76 -1.65 12.89
N ALA A 23 4.41 -2.18 13.94
CA ALA A 23 5.78 -1.84 14.26
C ALA A 23 6.74 -2.31 13.14
N TRP A 24 7.91 -1.68 13.06
CA TRP A 24 8.93 -2.05 12.07
C TRP A 24 9.64 -3.34 12.47
N HIS A 25 9.85 -4.23 11.50
CA HIS A 25 10.50 -5.51 11.74
C HIS A 25 11.94 -5.50 11.19
N PRO A 26 13.00 -5.56 12.02
CA PRO A 26 14.38 -5.42 11.54
C PRO A 26 14.92 -6.67 10.82
N ASP A 27 14.43 -7.87 11.16
CA ASP A 27 15.02 -9.16 10.78
C ASP A 27 14.54 -9.68 9.42
N LYS A 28 14.71 -8.85 8.40
CA LYS A 28 14.37 -9.16 7.01
C LYS A 28 15.54 -9.76 6.23
N LYS A 29 15.22 -10.60 5.25
CA LYS A 29 16.16 -11.00 4.20
C LYS A 29 16.54 -9.79 3.33
N PRO A 30 17.66 -9.81 2.59
CA PRO A 30 18.04 -8.72 1.69
C PRO A 30 16.95 -8.33 0.68
N GLU A 31 16.24 -9.32 0.14
CA GLU A 31 15.11 -9.15 -0.75
C GLU A 31 13.78 -8.84 -0.04
N GLY A 32 13.78 -8.84 1.30
CA GLY A 32 12.59 -8.51 2.09
C GLY A 32 12.22 -7.04 1.98
N TYR A 33 10.93 -6.76 2.12
CA TYR A 33 10.41 -5.41 2.08
C TYR A 33 9.32 -5.22 3.11
N GLU A 34 9.09 -3.95 3.43
CA GLU A 34 8.04 -3.51 4.32
C GLU A 34 7.61 -2.10 3.95
N TRP A 35 6.31 -1.83 4.02
CA TRP A 35 5.78 -0.49 3.84
C TRP A 35 4.53 -0.24 4.67
N TRP A 36 4.40 1.03 5.07
CA TRP A 36 3.19 1.59 5.66
C TRP A 36 2.50 2.44 4.61
N TYR A 37 1.23 2.13 4.37
CA TYR A 37 0.40 2.79 3.37
C TYR A 37 -0.73 3.54 4.07
N PHE A 38 -0.92 4.79 3.68
CA PHE A 38 -1.98 5.66 4.13
C PHE A 38 -2.69 6.20 2.89
N ASP A 39 -4.02 6.11 2.86
CA ASP A 39 -4.81 6.85 1.89
C ASP A 39 -6.02 7.52 2.53
N ALA A 40 -6.55 8.53 1.83
CA ALA A 40 -7.77 9.20 2.21
C ALA A 40 -8.52 9.73 0.99
N LEU A 41 -9.85 9.77 1.09
CA LEU A 41 -10.74 10.46 0.15
C LEU A 41 -11.42 11.61 0.88
N SER A 42 -11.51 12.77 0.24
CA SER A 42 -12.29 13.89 0.79
C SER A 42 -13.77 13.53 0.92
N ASP A 43 -14.47 14.23 1.81
CA ASP A 43 -15.88 13.98 2.11
C ASP A 43 -16.80 14.07 0.86
N ASP A 44 -16.42 14.90 -0.11
CA ASP A 44 -17.10 15.08 -1.41
C ASP A 44 -16.57 14.16 -2.52
N GLY A 45 -15.47 13.44 -2.27
CA GLY A 45 -14.79 12.55 -3.21
C GLY A 45 -14.07 13.25 -4.36
N SER A 46 -13.87 14.58 -4.31
CA SER A 46 -13.15 15.34 -5.33
C SER A 46 -11.63 15.27 -5.15
N GLU A 47 -11.15 15.04 -3.93
CA GLU A 47 -9.73 14.98 -3.59
C GLU A 47 -9.36 13.62 -3.00
N ALA A 48 -8.10 13.22 -3.22
CA ALA A 48 -7.55 12.02 -2.63
C ALA A 48 -6.10 12.24 -2.23
N ILE A 49 -5.65 11.50 -1.21
CA ILE A 49 -4.25 11.50 -0.78
C ILE A 49 -3.78 10.06 -0.66
N VAL A 50 -2.55 9.82 -1.09
CA VAL A 50 -1.82 8.59 -0.84
C VAL A 50 -0.44 8.93 -0.33
N VAL A 51 -0.06 8.34 0.80
CA VAL A 51 1.27 8.42 1.39
C VAL A 51 1.78 7.02 1.66
N MET A 52 3.01 6.71 1.25
CA MET A 52 3.67 5.46 1.58
C MET A 52 5.06 5.72 2.14
N PHE A 53 5.35 5.06 3.24
CA PHE A 53 6.69 4.96 3.82
C PHE A 53 7.19 3.54 3.53
N LEU A 54 8.31 3.43 2.83
CA LEU A 54 8.87 2.13 2.44
C LEU A 54 10.26 2.00 3.04
N ASP A 55 10.52 0.89 3.74
CA ASP A 55 11.86 0.54 4.21
C ASP A 55 12.73 0.07 3.02
N ASN A 56 12.16 -0.79 2.17
CA ASN A 56 12.73 -1.13 0.88
C ASN A 56 11.74 -0.80 -0.23
N PHE A 57 12.14 0.11 -1.11
CA PHE A 57 11.30 0.56 -2.19
C PHE A 57 11.18 -0.50 -3.28
N ILE A 58 10.08 -1.25 -3.24
CA ILE A 58 9.80 -2.37 -4.16
C ILE A 58 9.85 -2.01 -5.65
N LEU A 59 9.67 -0.73 -6.00
CA LEU A 59 9.71 -0.26 -7.38
C LEU A 59 11.09 0.31 -7.77
N SER A 60 12.03 0.43 -6.83
CA SER A 60 13.36 0.95 -7.10
C SER A 60 14.16 -0.01 -7.97
N PRO A 61 14.72 0.43 -9.10
CA PRO A 61 15.67 -0.39 -9.84
C PRO A 61 16.92 -0.75 -9.01
N HIS A 62 17.37 0.11 -8.09
CA HIS A 62 18.53 -0.18 -7.24
C HIS A 62 18.23 -1.32 -6.26
N TYR A 63 17.07 -1.30 -5.61
CA TYR A 63 16.60 -2.41 -4.78
C TYR A 63 16.44 -3.69 -5.60
N ASN A 64 15.76 -3.62 -6.75
CA ASN A 64 15.48 -4.78 -7.59
C ASN A 64 16.74 -5.39 -8.21
N LEU A 65 17.84 -4.63 -8.38
CA LEU A 65 19.12 -5.19 -8.83
C LEU A 65 19.81 -6.05 -7.76
N ASN A 66 19.56 -5.78 -6.48
CA ASN A 66 20.17 -6.51 -5.37
C ASN A 66 19.40 -7.77 -4.96
N SER A 67 18.27 -8.08 -5.61
CA SER A 67 17.60 -9.36 -5.40
C SER A 67 18.42 -10.49 -6.05
N SER A 68 18.72 -11.55 -5.28
CA SER A 68 19.49 -12.73 -5.72
C SER A 68 18.98 -13.37 -7.02
N ALA A 69 17.69 -13.21 -7.36
CA ALA A 69 17.09 -13.68 -8.60
C ALA A 69 17.49 -12.90 -9.88
N ARG A 70 18.19 -11.75 -9.76
CA ARG A 70 18.71 -10.97 -10.89
C ARG A 70 20.23 -11.14 -11.10
N LEU A 71 20.92 -11.85 -10.22
CA LEU A 71 22.36 -12.15 -10.34
C LEU A 71 22.55 -13.52 -11.02
N PRO A 72 23.51 -13.67 -11.96
CA PRO A 72 23.89 -15.00 -12.46
C PRO A 72 24.34 -15.92 -11.32
N GLU A 73 24.06 -17.23 -11.40
CA GLU A 73 24.38 -18.23 -10.35
C GLU A 73 25.85 -18.15 -9.87
N HIS A 74 26.78 -17.79 -10.74
CA HIS A 74 28.20 -17.64 -10.41
C HIS A 74 28.53 -16.41 -9.53
N GLU A 75 27.71 -15.35 -9.56
CA GLU A 75 27.89 -14.17 -8.69
C GLU A 75 27.10 -14.30 -7.38
N ALA A 76 26.05 -15.11 -7.35
CA ALA A 76 25.27 -15.39 -6.14
C ALA A 76 26.09 -16.17 -5.08
N LEU A 77 27.05 -16.98 -5.51
CA LEU A 77 27.91 -17.81 -4.65
C LEU A 77 28.97 -17.01 -3.84
N HIS A 78 29.29 -15.78 -4.23
CA HIS A 78 30.27 -14.95 -3.51
C HIS A 78 29.68 -14.16 -2.34
N ILE A 79 28.37 -14.30 -2.10
CA ILE A 79 27.64 -13.59 -1.05
C ILE A 79 27.51 -14.45 0.23
N THR A 80 27.90 -15.73 0.18
CA THR A 80 27.97 -16.62 1.35
C THR A 80 29.41 -16.74 1.84
N GLY A 81 29.91 -15.79 2.62
CA GLY A 81 31.27 -15.90 3.15
C GLY A 81 31.74 -14.85 4.15
N ASN A 82 31.13 -13.67 4.17
CA ASN A 82 31.30 -12.69 5.24
C ASN A 82 29.95 -12.00 5.41
N GLY A 83 29.43 -11.98 6.64
CA GLY A 83 28.09 -11.49 6.95
C GLY A 83 27.74 -10.25 6.13
N ILE A 84 26.71 -10.38 5.29
CA ILE A 84 26.10 -9.24 4.62
C ILE A 84 25.56 -8.38 5.76
N SER A 85 26.31 -7.33 6.09
CA SER A 85 25.81 -6.27 6.93
C SER A 85 24.47 -5.83 6.33
N SER A 86 23.53 -5.50 7.20
CA SER A 86 22.28 -4.77 7.01
C SER A 86 22.38 -3.44 6.22
N ALA A 87 23.34 -3.29 5.29
CA ALA A 87 23.89 -2.02 4.84
C ALA A 87 23.17 -1.39 3.65
N ASN A 88 22.56 -2.15 2.74
CA ASN A 88 21.91 -1.57 1.56
C ASN A 88 20.38 -1.63 1.65
N ARG A 89 19.79 -0.76 2.48
CA ARG A 89 18.35 -0.44 2.44
C ARG A 89 18.08 0.60 1.36
N PHE A 90 16.89 0.56 0.79
CA PHE A 90 16.42 1.52 -0.22
C PHE A 90 15.15 2.22 0.27
N PRO A 91 15.24 2.99 1.37
CA PRO A 91 14.07 3.63 1.94
C PRO A 91 13.50 4.67 0.99
N ALA A 92 12.18 4.79 0.95
CA ALA A 92 11.52 5.75 0.07
C ALA A 92 10.23 6.30 0.65
N ILE A 93 9.85 7.47 0.13
CA ILE A 93 8.55 8.08 0.34
C ILE A 93 7.83 8.20 -0.99
N ILE A 94 6.56 7.81 -1.00
CA ILE A 94 5.62 8.17 -2.06
C ILE A 94 4.59 9.10 -1.44
N PHE A 95 4.43 10.27 -2.03
CA PHE A 95 3.36 11.20 -1.71
C PHE A 95 2.63 11.56 -3.00
N THR A 96 1.31 11.38 -3.03
CA THR A 96 0.49 11.88 -4.13
C THR A 96 -0.79 12.52 -3.59
N TYR A 97 -1.03 13.75 -4.01
CA TYR A 97 -2.29 14.45 -3.83
C TYR A 97 -3.00 14.55 -5.18
N TYR A 98 -4.26 14.12 -5.19
CA TYR A 98 -5.12 14.09 -6.35
C TYR A 98 -6.27 15.09 -6.18
N ARG A 99 -6.67 15.72 -7.28
CA ARG A 99 -7.88 16.55 -7.36
C ARG A 99 -8.57 16.27 -8.69
N ASP A 100 -9.88 16.05 -8.66
CA ASP A 100 -10.72 15.77 -9.82
C ASP A 100 -10.15 14.64 -10.70
N GLY A 101 -9.74 13.55 -10.06
CA GLY A 101 -9.22 12.36 -10.72
C GLY A 101 -7.78 12.46 -11.25
N LYS A 102 -7.09 13.59 -11.02
CA LYS A 102 -5.75 13.83 -11.57
C LYS A 102 -4.71 14.01 -10.45
N PRO A 103 -3.49 13.49 -10.61
CA PRO A 103 -2.39 13.77 -9.69
C PRO A 103 -1.93 15.22 -9.88
N VAL A 104 -2.14 16.06 -8.86
CA VAL A 104 -1.72 17.47 -8.87
C VAL A 104 -0.29 17.61 -8.34
N TYR A 105 -0.02 16.97 -7.19
CA TYR A 105 1.31 16.93 -6.58
C TYR A 105 1.71 15.48 -6.37
N ARG A 106 2.86 15.09 -6.93
CA ARG A 106 3.38 13.73 -6.87
C ARG A 106 4.88 13.77 -6.62
N ALA A 107 5.32 13.09 -5.57
CA ALA A 107 6.72 12.91 -5.22
C ALA A 107 6.98 11.43 -4.94
N ILE A 108 8.03 10.89 -5.56
CA ILE A 108 8.58 9.58 -5.23
C ILE A 108 10.07 9.80 -5.02
N ASN A 109 10.53 9.70 -3.77
CA ASN A 109 11.92 9.94 -3.42
C ASN A 109 12.51 8.75 -2.69
N GLU A 110 13.65 8.28 -3.18
CA GLU A 110 14.48 7.27 -2.55
C GLU A 110 15.62 7.95 -1.79
N PHE A 111 15.94 7.40 -0.62
CA PHE A 111 16.88 7.94 0.35
C PHE A 111 18.00 6.94 0.62
N ALA A 112 19.10 7.42 1.20
CA ALA A 112 20.19 6.55 1.61
C ALA A 112 19.80 5.69 2.82
N SER A 113 20.45 4.54 2.98
CA SER A 113 20.19 3.58 4.06
C SER A 113 20.27 4.22 5.46
N ASN A 114 21.19 5.15 5.67
CA ASN A 114 21.37 5.87 6.94
C ASN A 114 20.34 6.99 7.20
N GLU A 115 19.46 7.28 6.25
CA GLU A 115 18.35 8.22 6.41
C GLU A 115 17.07 7.55 6.90
N PHE A 116 17.05 6.21 7.00
CA PHE A 116 15.96 5.46 7.63
C PHE A 116 16.23 5.29 9.13
N GLY A 117 15.23 5.54 9.96
CA GLY A 117 15.30 5.35 11.39
C GLY A 117 13.96 5.00 12.01
N VAL A 118 14.00 4.29 13.13
CA VAL A 118 12.84 3.96 13.97
C VAL A 118 13.20 4.33 15.40
N ALA A 119 12.40 5.18 16.03
CA ALA A 119 12.66 5.68 17.38
C ALA A 119 12.39 4.62 18.45
N ASP A 120 11.28 3.89 18.30
CA ASP A 120 10.86 2.80 19.18
C ASP A 120 10.41 1.63 18.30
N LYS A 121 11.07 0.48 18.43
CA LYS A 121 10.77 -0.72 17.63
C LYS A 121 9.50 -1.44 18.09
N SER A 122 8.95 -1.08 19.24
CA SER A 122 7.70 -1.66 19.77
C SER A 122 6.46 -0.89 19.32
N LEU A 123 6.64 0.32 18.78
CA LEU A 123 5.55 1.19 18.33
C LEU A 123 5.64 1.44 16.82
N PRO A 124 4.49 1.59 16.14
CA PRO A 124 4.49 1.98 14.73
C PRO A 124 5.07 3.39 14.54
N GLY A 125 6.08 3.49 13.69
CA GLY A 125 6.66 4.77 13.31
C GLY A 125 8.00 4.61 12.63
N CYS A 126 8.29 5.48 11.67
CA CYS A 126 9.62 5.59 11.09
C CYS A 126 9.92 7.02 10.64
N GLN A 127 11.21 7.29 10.45
CA GLN A 127 11.78 8.50 9.87
C GLN A 127 12.50 8.08 8.59
N ILE A 128 12.28 8.83 7.50
CA ILE A 128 12.96 8.69 6.22
C ILE A 128 13.38 10.09 5.75
N GLY A 129 14.66 10.42 5.91
CA GLY A 129 15.18 11.76 5.65
C GLY A 129 14.51 12.79 6.57
N ARG A 130 13.72 13.71 6.01
CA ARG A 130 12.91 14.70 6.77
C ARG A 130 11.44 14.29 6.95
N ASN A 131 11.06 13.12 6.45
CA ASN A 131 9.70 12.62 6.49
C ASN A 131 9.54 11.65 7.66
N SER A 132 8.40 11.65 8.31
CA SER A 132 8.09 10.64 9.32
C SER A 132 6.62 10.37 9.45
N PHE A 133 6.33 9.22 10.04
CA PHE A 133 5.06 9.00 10.71
C PHE A 133 5.32 8.42 12.10
N LYS A 134 4.40 8.66 13.02
CA LYS A 134 4.39 8.03 14.35
C LYS A 134 2.98 7.74 14.78
N TYR A 135 2.80 6.65 15.52
CA TYR A 135 1.59 6.37 16.25
C TYR A 135 1.51 7.21 17.52
N GLU A 136 0.35 7.78 17.81
CA GLU A 136 0.04 8.44 19.06
C GLU A 136 -1.22 7.83 19.68
N SER A 137 -1.19 7.66 21.00
CA SER A 137 -2.33 7.20 21.79
C SER A 137 -2.57 8.20 22.91
N ALA A 138 -3.79 8.74 22.95
CA ALA A 138 -4.25 9.66 23.96
C ALA A 138 -5.59 9.17 24.55
N PRO A 139 -6.02 9.65 25.73
CA PRO A 139 -7.28 9.21 26.34
C PRO A 139 -8.54 9.38 25.47
N TYR A 140 -8.49 10.32 24.52
CA TYR A 140 -9.62 10.69 23.65
C TYR A 140 -9.50 10.12 22.22
N GLY A 141 -8.46 9.35 21.93
CA GLY A 141 -8.28 8.73 20.63
C GLY A 141 -6.85 8.31 20.36
N ASN A 142 -6.70 7.39 19.41
CA ASN A 142 -5.43 6.93 18.90
C ASN A 142 -5.34 7.19 17.39
N GLY A 143 -4.13 7.29 16.87
CA GLY A 143 -3.96 7.67 15.48
C GLY A 143 -2.51 7.79 15.05
N TYR A 144 -2.33 8.39 13.89
CA TYR A 144 -1.02 8.57 13.26
C TYR A 144 -0.81 10.03 12.89
N LEU A 145 0.35 10.55 13.25
CA LEU A 145 0.82 11.86 12.78
C LEU A 145 1.85 11.65 11.69
N LEU A 146 1.60 12.23 10.52
CA LEU A 146 2.49 12.18 9.36
C LEU A 146 3.08 13.57 9.12
N SER A 147 4.40 13.65 8.96
CA SER A 147 5.14 14.83 8.53
C SER A 147 5.86 14.51 7.23
N ILE A 148 5.49 15.16 6.14
CA ILE A 148 6.07 15.00 4.81
C ILE A 148 6.84 16.25 4.47
N ASP A 149 8.08 16.04 4.05
CA ASP A 149 9.02 17.08 3.76
C ASP A 149 10.00 16.60 2.68
N THR A 150 9.60 16.80 1.43
CA THR A 150 10.20 16.08 0.30
C THR A 150 10.21 16.90 -0.98
N GLU A 151 11.20 16.68 -1.84
CA GLU A 151 11.29 17.36 -3.15
C GLU A 151 10.29 16.77 -4.14
N TYR A 152 9.60 17.57 -4.93
CA TYR A 152 8.63 17.05 -5.92
C TYR A 152 9.04 17.32 -7.37
N ARG A 153 9.55 18.50 -7.73
CA ARG A 153 10.10 18.85 -9.07
C ARG A 153 10.96 20.11 -9.04
N LYS A 154 12.04 20.19 -9.84
CA LYS A 154 12.80 21.44 -10.13
C LYS A 154 12.96 22.41 -8.93
N ASN A 155 13.53 21.93 -7.81
CA ASN A 155 13.72 22.71 -6.57
C ASN A 155 12.41 23.21 -5.92
N LYS A 156 11.31 22.50 -6.12
CA LYS A 156 10.06 22.68 -5.37
C LYS A 156 9.88 21.54 -4.40
N ARG A 157 9.35 21.88 -3.23
CA ARG A 157 9.27 21.00 -2.08
C ARG A 157 7.83 20.93 -1.60
N ILE A 158 7.41 19.74 -1.18
CA ILE A 158 6.15 19.50 -0.51
C ILE A 158 6.46 19.48 0.98
N GLN A 159 5.77 20.31 1.74
CA GLN A 159 5.72 20.23 3.20
C GLN A 159 4.26 19.97 3.59
N ALA A 160 3.98 18.81 4.17
CA ALA A 160 2.63 18.46 4.57
C ALA A 160 2.59 17.82 5.95
N ASN A 161 1.54 18.11 6.71
CA ASN A 161 1.28 17.47 7.99
C ASN A 161 -0.14 16.91 7.98
N PHE A 162 -0.30 15.70 8.48
CA PHE A 162 -1.59 15.05 8.58
C PHE A 162 -1.77 14.35 9.91
N GLU A 163 -3.03 14.25 10.31
CA GLU A 163 -3.50 13.47 11.43
C GLU A 163 -4.51 12.44 10.89
N TRP A 164 -4.22 11.16 11.10
CA TRP A 164 -5.13 10.04 10.90
C TRP A 164 -5.65 9.63 12.27
N LEU A 165 -6.81 10.14 12.68
CA LEU A 165 -7.47 9.74 13.91
C LEU A 165 -8.25 8.45 13.67
N SER A 166 -7.80 7.34 14.25
CA SER A 166 -8.43 6.03 14.07
C SER A 166 -9.84 6.04 14.64
N ILE A 167 -10.82 5.69 13.81
CA ILE A 167 -12.21 5.42 14.25
C ILE A 167 -12.35 3.92 14.55
N GLU A 168 -11.83 3.10 13.63
CA GLU A 168 -11.85 1.65 13.68
C GLU A 168 -10.40 1.15 13.54
N SER A 169 -9.90 0.36 14.50
CA SER A 169 -8.54 -0.18 14.50
C SER A 169 -8.38 -1.35 15.48
N ASP A 170 -7.27 -2.10 15.35
CA ASP A 170 -6.80 -3.10 16.33
C ASP A 170 -7.78 -4.26 16.60
N PHE A 171 -8.42 -4.79 15.54
CA PHE A 171 -9.44 -5.85 15.65
C PHE A 171 -8.90 -7.25 15.95
N ARG A 172 -7.60 -7.50 15.73
CA ARG A 172 -6.94 -8.79 15.98
C ARG A 172 -5.55 -8.54 16.52
N THR A 173 -5.40 -8.64 17.83
CA THR A 173 -4.14 -8.40 18.55
C THR A 173 -3.21 -9.62 18.58
N ASP A 174 -3.57 -10.70 17.88
CA ASP A 174 -2.72 -11.89 17.79
C ASP A 174 -1.39 -11.53 17.13
N GLU A 175 -0.29 -12.02 17.71
CA GLU A 175 1.01 -11.90 17.08
C GLU A 175 1.03 -12.74 15.79
N ILE A 176 1.50 -12.11 14.70
CA ILE A 176 1.75 -12.82 13.46
C ILE A 176 3.25 -13.03 13.34
N ASP A 177 3.62 -14.26 13.03
CA ASP A 177 4.98 -14.56 12.61
C ASP A 177 5.18 -14.01 11.19
N HIS A 178 5.63 -12.76 11.15
CA HIS A 178 5.93 -12.08 9.89
C HIS A 178 7.02 -12.85 9.16
N TYR A 179 6.93 -12.88 7.83
CA TYR A 179 7.98 -13.40 6.96
C TYR A 179 8.17 -14.94 6.89
N GLN A 180 7.22 -15.74 7.38
CA GLN A 180 7.20 -17.21 7.23
C GLN A 180 6.83 -17.68 5.80
N GLY A 181 7.40 -17.04 4.78
CA GLY A 181 7.20 -17.41 3.37
C GLY A 181 5.78 -17.15 2.84
N ALA A 182 5.08 -16.19 3.45
CA ALA A 182 3.78 -15.66 3.02
C ALA A 182 3.84 -14.13 3.00
N TYR A 183 3.05 -13.54 2.11
CA TYR A 183 2.82 -12.11 2.06
C TYR A 183 1.98 -11.70 3.27
N SER A 184 2.50 -10.80 4.10
CA SER A 184 1.81 -10.32 5.30
C SER A 184 1.08 -9.02 5.00
N TRP A 185 -0.23 -9.01 5.22
CA TRP A 185 -1.10 -7.84 5.12
C TRP A 185 -1.76 -7.58 6.47
N ASN A 186 -1.35 -6.50 7.12
CA ASN A 186 -1.90 -6.04 8.37
C ASN A 186 -2.81 -4.84 8.12
N LEU A 187 -4.12 -5.03 8.28
CA LEU A 187 -5.13 -3.99 8.16
C LEU A 187 -5.25 -3.23 9.48
N VAL A 188 -4.49 -2.16 9.64
CA VAL A 188 -4.25 -1.52 10.95
C VAL A 188 -5.39 -0.61 11.36
N SER A 189 -5.75 0.36 10.50
CA SER A 189 -6.90 1.23 10.70
C SER A 189 -7.77 1.23 9.44
N PRO A 190 -8.81 0.38 9.41
CA PRO A 190 -9.79 0.34 8.33
C PRO A 190 -10.45 1.69 8.04
N ARG A 191 -10.64 2.52 9.07
CA ARG A 191 -11.33 3.82 8.96
C ARG A 191 -10.71 4.82 9.93
N SER A 192 -10.34 5.98 9.41
CA SER A 192 -9.85 7.12 10.20
C SER A 192 -10.52 8.41 9.76
N ASP A 193 -10.68 9.38 10.67
CA ASP A 193 -10.90 10.78 10.29
C ASP A 193 -9.54 11.40 9.96
N VAL A 194 -9.43 12.05 8.81
CA VAL A 194 -8.17 12.58 8.30
C VAL A 194 -8.26 14.07 8.13
N THR A 195 -7.34 14.77 8.78
CA THR A 195 -7.12 16.19 8.53
C THR A 195 -5.68 16.43 8.13
N GLY A 196 -5.44 17.46 7.32
CA GLY A 196 -4.07 17.84 7.02
C GLY A 196 -3.92 19.13 6.26
N LYS A 197 -2.67 19.56 6.17
CA LYS A 197 -2.24 20.78 5.49
C LYS A 197 -1.09 20.43 4.56
N ILE A 198 -1.17 20.88 3.31
CA ILE A 198 -0.13 20.71 2.30
C ILE A 198 0.31 22.10 1.86
N ASN A 199 1.59 22.39 2.01
CA ASN A 199 2.24 23.59 1.51
C ASN A 199 3.21 23.20 0.39
N ILE A 200 3.07 23.85 -0.76
CA ILE A 200 4.03 23.70 -1.85
C ILE A 200 4.96 24.91 -1.80
N LEU A 201 6.26 24.64 -1.70
CA LEU A 201 7.29 25.66 -1.56
C LEU A 201 8.12 25.76 -2.84
N ASN A 202 8.53 26.99 -3.17
CA ASN A 202 9.54 27.25 -4.20
C ASN A 202 10.97 27.07 -3.64
N LYS A 203 11.99 27.32 -4.48
CA LYS A 203 13.40 27.24 -4.08
C LYS A 203 13.78 28.22 -2.97
N GLY A 204 13.15 29.39 -2.92
CA GLY A 204 13.37 30.42 -1.91
C GLY A 204 12.70 30.13 -0.55
N GLY A 205 11.85 29.09 -0.49
CA GLY A 205 11.07 28.74 0.69
C GLY A 205 9.69 29.40 0.75
N ASP A 206 9.31 30.21 -0.26
CA ASP A 206 7.98 30.83 -0.28
C ASP A 206 6.92 29.80 -0.63
N SER A 207 5.78 29.88 0.05
CA SER A 207 4.62 29.07 -0.25
C SER A 207 3.93 29.57 -1.52
N ILE A 208 3.85 28.69 -2.53
CA ILE A 208 3.21 28.96 -3.82
C ILE A 208 1.84 28.29 -3.97
N ASP A 209 1.51 27.34 -3.09
CA ASP A 209 0.18 26.77 -2.96
C ASP A 209 -0.02 26.25 -1.53
N LYS A 210 -1.27 26.29 -1.05
CA LYS A 210 -1.70 25.81 0.27
C LYS A 210 -3.02 25.10 0.15
N ILE A 211 -3.06 23.85 0.61
CA ILE A 211 -4.25 23.00 0.58
C ILE A 211 -4.55 22.55 2.00
N ASN A 212 -5.81 22.67 2.41
CA ASN A 212 -6.33 22.00 3.60
C ASN A 212 -7.12 20.79 3.12
N PHE A 213 -6.88 19.65 3.75
CA PHE A 213 -7.56 18.41 3.42
C PHE A 213 -8.38 17.93 4.61
N ARG A 214 -9.59 17.44 4.34
CA ARG A 214 -10.42 16.72 5.29
C ARG A 214 -11.12 15.57 4.58
N GLY A 215 -11.11 14.38 5.17
CA GLY A 215 -11.71 13.21 4.56
C GLY A 215 -11.67 11.97 5.43
N THR A 216 -12.07 10.84 4.84
CA THR A 216 -12.01 9.53 5.50
C THR A 216 -10.85 8.70 4.97
N GLY A 217 -10.03 8.20 5.89
CA GLY A 217 -8.78 7.51 5.62
C GLY A 217 -8.77 6.03 5.93
N TYR A 218 -7.70 5.40 5.46
CA TYR A 218 -7.35 4.00 5.63
C TYR A 218 -5.84 3.88 5.84
N HIS A 219 -5.42 2.96 6.71
CA HIS A 219 -4.02 2.62 6.94
C HIS A 219 -3.79 1.11 6.99
N ASP A 220 -2.82 0.62 6.22
CA ASP A 220 -2.30 -0.74 6.33
C ASP A 220 -0.77 -0.81 6.37
N HIS A 221 -0.28 -1.96 6.82
CA HIS A 221 1.12 -2.31 6.89
C HIS A 221 1.35 -3.64 6.16
N ASN A 222 2.36 -3.71 5.32
CA ASN A 222 2.60 -4.89 4.50
C ASN A 222 4.07 -5.26 4.50
N CYS A 223 4.36 -6.57 4.53
CA CYS A 223 5.72 -7.06 4.49
C CYS A 223 5.82 -8.47 3.89
N ASP A 224 6.96 -8.78 3.28
CA ASP A 224 7.33 -10.13 2.81
C ASP A 224 8.86 -10.24 2.79
N ASN A 225 9.37 -11.45 2.90
CA ASN A 225 10.81 -11.76 2.81
C ASN A 225 11.18 -12.32 1.42
N ARG A 226 10.21 -12.36 0.50
CA ARG A 226 10.40 -12.79 -0.87
C ARG A 226 10.36 -11.58 -1.78
N TRP A 227 11.15 -11.61 -2.84
CA TRP A 227 11.12 -10.58 -3.85
C TRP A 227 9.74 -10.51 -4.54
N ILE A 228 9.12 -9.32 -4.57
CA ILE A 228 7.71 -9.16 -4.98
C ILE A 228 7.35 -9.75 -6.37
N PRO A 229 8.20 -9.68 -7.41
CA PRO A 229 7.91 -10.28 -8.72
C PRO A 229 8.00 -11.81 -8.75
N ASP A 230 8.59 -12.41 -7.72
CA ASP A 230 8.70 -13.86 -7.53
C ASP A 230 7.64 -14.40 -6.56
N SER A 231 7.09 -13.56 -5.68
CA SER A 231 6.03 -13.97 -4.75
C SER A 231 4.63 -13.65 -5.25
N ILE A 232 4.40 -12.50 -5.86
CA ILE A 232 3.05 -12.04 -6.23
C ILE A 232 2.88 -12.09 -7.75
N GLN A 233 1.92 -12.88 -8.23
CA GLN A 233 1.53 -12.84 -9.64
C GLN A 233 0.69 -11.59 -9.94
N GLU A 234 -0.36 -11.40 -9.15
CA GLU A 234 -1.26 -10.25 -9.23
C GLU A 234 -1.99 -10.06 -7.89
N TRP A 235 -2.37 -8.82 -7.60
CA TRP A 235 -3.41 -8.58 -6.61
C TRP A 235 -4.39 -7.48 -7.06
N GLN A 236 -5.59 -7.53 -6.51
CA GLN A 236 -6.53 -6.43 -6.50
C GLN A 236 -6.95 -6.19 -5.06
N ARG A 237 -6.84 -4.95 -4.60
CA ARG A 237 -7.32 -4.57 -3.27
C ARG A 237 -8.01 -3.23 -3.32
N GLY A 238 -8.76 -2.92 -2.28
CA GLY A 238 -9.35 -1.60 -2.15
C GLY A 238 -10.41 -1.55 -1.07
N ARG A 239 -10.95 -0.36 -0.89
CA ARG A 239 -11.88 -0.05 0.17
C ARG A 239 -12.92 0.97 -0.26
N ALA A 240 -14.07 0.95 0.40
CA ALA A 240 -15.05 2.03 0.39
C ALA A 240 -15.60 2.25 1.79
N HIS A 241 -15.83 3.50 2.14
CA HIS A 241 -16.57 3.86 3.35
C HIS A 241 -18.00 4.23 2.98
N PHE A 242 -18.92 3.75 3.80
CA PHE A 242 -20.32 4.13 3.81
C PHE A 242 -20.62 4.76 5.18
N PRO A 243 -21.76 5.46 5.33
CA PRO A 243 -22.12 6.10 6.59
C PRO A 243 -22.03 5.16 7.80
N ASP A 244 -22.46 3.91 7.62
CA ASP A 244 -22.62 2.92 8.70
C ASP A 244 -21.62 1.75 8.64
N SER A 245 -20.73 1.72 7.64
CA SER A 245 -19.86 0.56 7.40
C SER A 245 -18.66 0.90 6.53
N THR A 246 -17.57 0.16 6.71
CA THR A 246 -16.43 0.13 5.79
C THR A 246 -16.34 -1.26 5.16
N VAL A 247 -16.12 -1.33 3.86
CA VAL A 247 -15.79 -2.60 3.17
C VAL A 247 -14.39 -2.53 2.60
N ILE A 248 -13.62 -3.58 2.82
CA ILE A 248 -12.29 -3.78 2.27
C ILE A 248 -12.30 -5.13 1.54
N PHE A 249 -11.67 -5.20 0.38
CA PHE A 249 -11.52 -6.46 -0.34
C PHE A 249 -10.06 -6.68 -0.72
N CYS A 250 -9.70 -7.94 -0.84
CA CYS A 250 -8.42 -8.37 -1.38
C CYS A 250 -8.64 -9.62 -2.23
N ARG A 251 -8.07 -9.62 -3.43
CA ARG A 251 -7.89 -10.79 -4.28
C ARG A 251 -6.40 -10.88 -4.55
N HIS A 252 -5.71 -11.76 -3.83
CA HIS A 252 -4.27 -11.96 -3.88
C HIS A 252 -3.97 -13.27 -4.58
N LYS A 253 -3.10 -13.25 -5.59
CA LYS A 253 -2.59 -14.45 -6.25
C LYS A 253 -1.08 -14.52 -6.08
N ASP A 254 -0.63 -15.44 -5.22
CA ASP A 254 0.78 -15.80 -5.13
C ASP A 254 1.21 -16.59 -6.39
N THR A 255 2.49 -16.49 -6.77
CA THR A 255 3.03 -17.22 -7.94
C THR A 255 3.02 -18.74 -7.75
N SER A 256 3.03 -19.21 -6.50
CA SER A 256 2.99 -20.63 -6.15
C SER A 256 1.58 -21.20 -6.02
N GLU A 257 0.55 -20.34 -6.00
CA GLU A 257 -0.86 -20.74 -5.87
C GLU A 257 -1.57 -20.83 -7.22
N ILE A 258 -2.41 -21.85 -7.40
CA ILE A 258 -3.22 -22.02 -8.63
C ILE A 258 -4.35 -20.98 -8.66
N GLU A 259 -5.09 -20.88 -7.56
CA GLU A 259 -6.25 -20.00 -7.40
C GLU A 259 -5.92 -18.83 -6.46
N PRO A 260 -6.52 -17.66 -6.68
CA PRO A 260 -6.30 -16.51 -5.83
C PRO A 260 -7.00 -16.67 -4.47
N THR A 261 -6.31 -16.27 -3.40
CA THR A 261 -6.94 -16.04 -2.10
C THR A 261 -7.80 -14.77 -2.17
N THR A 262 -9.09 -14.89 -1.89
CA THR A 262 -10.07 -13.80 -2.04
C THR A 262 -10.80 -13.56 -0.73
N LYS A 263 -10.63 -12.37 -0.17
CA LYS A 263 -11.18 -11.94 1.12
C LYS A 263 -12.09 -10.73 0.93
N LEU A 264 -13.19 -10.71 1.67
CA LEU A 264 -14.04 -9.56 1.88
C LEU A 264 -14.09 -9.28 3.39
N ILE A 265 -13.77 -8.06 3.77
CA ILE A 265 -13.77 -7.60 5.16
C ILE A 265 -14.84 -6.54 5.30
N LEU A 266 -15.76 -6.76 6.24
CA LEU A 266 -16.80 -5.80 6.59
C LEU A 266 -16.53 -5.29 8.01
N VAL A 267 -16.43 -3.98 8.14
CA VAL A 267 -16.33 -3.30 9.44
C VAL A 267 -17.59 -2.49 9.66
N ARG A 268 -18.26 -2.70 10.79
CA ARG A 268 -19.51 -2.03 11.16
C ARG A 268 -19.67 -1.98 12.67
N GLN A 269 -19.85 -0.79 13.24
CA GLN A 269 -20.07 -0.61 14.70
C GLN A 269 -19.01 -1.37 15.52
N ASP A 270 -17.73 -1.17 15.19
CA ASP A 270 -16.58 -1.85 15.81
C ASP A 270 -16.60 -3.39 15.71
N THR A 271 -17.48 -3.95 14.87
CA THR A 271 -17.47 -5.36 14.51
C THR A 271 -16.66 -5.55 13.25
N PHE A 272 -15.75 -6.52 13.27
CA PHE A 272 -14.88 -6.89 12.16
C PHE A 272 -15.20 -8.31 11.69
N GLU A 273 -15.71 -8.46 10.46
CA GLU A 273 -15.99 -9.77 9.83
C GLU A 273 -15.07 -9.94 8.61
N GLU A 274 -14.06 -10.81 8.72
CA GLU A 274 -13.30 -11.31 7.58
C GLU A 274 -13.99 -12.56 7.03
N THR A 275 -14.25 -12.60 5.72
CA THR A 275 -14.82 -13.79 5.08
C THR A 275 -14.13 -14.09 3.75
N ASP A 276 -14.03 -15.39 3.44
CA ASP A 276 -13.70 -15.84 2.09
C ASP A 276 -14.83 -15.46 1.13
N ALA A 277 -14.45 -14.97 -0.05
CA ALA A 277 -15.40 -14.57 -1.09
C ALA A 277 -15.05 -15.22 -2.42
N THR A 278 -16.05 -15.45 -3.26
CA THR A 278 -15.81 -15.72 -4.68
C THR A 278 -15.74 -14.38 -5.42
N CYS A 279 -14.88 -14.29 -6.44
CA CYS A 279 -14.76 -13.08 -7.26
C CYS A 279 -14.99 -13.42 -8.74
N GLU A 280 -16.00 -12.77 -9.33
CA GLU A 280 -16.26 -12.78 -10.75
C GLU A 280 -15.63 -11.54 -11.39
N VAL A 281 -14.70 -11.76 -12.30
CA VAL A 281 -14.05 -10.69 -13.07
C VAL A 281 -14.80 -10.48 -14.38
N GLN A 282 -15.18 -9.23 -14.66
CA GLN A 282 -15.90 -8.85 -15.86
C GLN A 282 -15.16 -7.71 -16.59
N GLN A 283 -15.27 -7.69 -17.91
CA GLN A 283 -14.80 -6.60 -18.77
C GLN A 283 -13.35 -6.19 -18.52
N THR A 284 -12.42 -6.78 -19.26
CA THR A 284 -11.00 -6.42 -19.14
C THR A 284 -10.64 -5.22 -20.02
N LYS A 285 -9.87 -4.29 -19.47
CA LYS A 285 -9.27 -3.16 -20.18
C LYS A 285 -7.74 -3.20 -20.10
N ARG A 286 -7.09 -2.32 -20.87
CA ARG A 286 -5.66 -2.01 -20.73
C ARG A 286 -5.49 -0.52 -20.47
N ASP A 287 -4.54 -0.17 -19.61
CA ASP A 287 -4.14 1.22 -19.41
C ASP A 287 -3.12 1.67 -20.48
N PHE A 288 -2.63 2.90 -20.35
CA PHE A 288 -1.64 3.47 -21.25
C PHE A 288 -0.33 2.67 -21.31
N TYR A 289 0.14 2.07 -20.20
CA TYR A 289 1.32 1.19 -20.18
C TYR A 289 1.00 -0.26 -20.55
N GLY A 290 -0.22 -0.53 -21.05
CA GLY A 290 -0.65 -1.83 -21.51
C GLY A 290 -0.86 -2.87 -20.39
N LEU A 291 -0.92 -2.45 -19.14
CA LEU A 291 -1.28 -3.28 -17.99
C LEU A 291 -2.75 -3.68 -18.11
N LYS A 292 -3.00 -4.99 -18.07
CA LYS A 292 -4.33 -5.57 -18.23
C LYS A 292 -5.03 -5.59 -16.87
N TYR A 293 -6.24 -5.03 -16.77
CA TYR A 293 -6.97 -4.98 -15.50
C TYR A 293 -8.48 -5.18 -15.69
N PRO A 294 -9.18 -5.73 -14.67
CA PRO A 294 -10.64 -5.84 -14.70
C PRO A 294 -11.28 -4.48 -14.45
N SER A 295 -12.12 -4.02 -15.37
CA SER A 295 -12.88 -2.77 -15.19
C SER A 295 -14.13 -2.96 -14.34
N ARG A 296 -14.59 -4.21 -14.16
CA ARG A 296 -15.66 -4.58 -13.24
C ARG A 296 -15.30 -5.86 -12.47
N MET A 297 -15.65 -5.88 -11.19
CA MET A 297 -15.48 -7.05 -10.33
C MET A 297 -16.71 -7.22 -9.45
N GLN A 298 -17.07 -8.47 -9.16
CA GLN A 298 -18.12 -8.79 -8.21
C GLN A 298 -17.62 -9.83 -7.20
N PHE A 299 -17.60 -9.44 -5.92
CA PHE A 299 -17.29 -10.33 -4.81
C PHE A 299 -18.61 -10.81 -4.19
N THR A 300 -18.69 -12.11 -3.89
CA THR A 300 -19.89 -12.73 -3.31
C THR A 300 -19.51 -13.59 -2.11
N VAL A 301 -20.20 -13.37 -0.99
CA VAL A 301 -20.08 -14.14 0.25
C VAL A 301 -21.40 -14.89 0.46
N GLY A 302 -21.53 -16.05 -0.18
CA GLY A 302 -22.77 -16.84 -0.17
C GLY A 302 -24.01 -15.98 -0.47
N LYS A 303 -25.00 -16.04 0.41
CA LYS A 303 -26.17 -15.13 0.36
C LYS A 303 -26.01 -13.86 1.20
N LYS A 304 -24.96 -13.77 2.04
CA LYS A 304 -24.79 -12.73 3.07
C LYS A 304 -24.47 -11.35 2.51
N ALA A 305 -23.53 -11.30 1.55
CA ALA A 305 -23.01 -10.05 1.03
C ALA A 305 -22.62 -10.17 -0.43
N ARG A 306 -22.79 -9.06 -1.15
CA ARG A 306 -22.32 -8.89 -2.53
C ARG A 306 -21.71 -7.51 -2.69
N LEU A 307 -20.46 -7.45 -3.14
CA LEU A 307 -19.75 -6.21 -3.44
C LEU A 307 -19.55 -6.11 -4.96
N ARG A 308 -20.05 -5.04 -5.57
CA ARG A 308 -19.79 -4.73 -6.98
C ARG A 308 -18.88 -3.54 -7.08
N ILE A 309 -17.87 -3.65 -7.93
CA ILE A 309 -16.85 -2.65 -8.15
C ILE A 309 -16.84 -2.31 -9.62
N LYS A 310 -16.92 -1.03 -9.93
CA LYS A 310 -16.74 -0.49 -11.28
C LYS A 310 -15.61 0.54 -11.22
N GLN A 311 -14.52 0.24 -11.91
CA GLN A 311 -13.40 1.16 -12.06
C GLN A 311 -13.87 2.38 -12.85
N LYS A 312 -14.01 3.53 -12.17
CA LYS A 312 -14.55 4.76 -12.74
C LYS A 312 -13.46 5.54 -13.45
N GLU A 313 -12.34 5.78 -12.78
CA GLU A 313 -11.23 6.60 -13.28
C GLU A 313 -9.89 6.07 -12.83
N VAL A 314 -8.90 6.07 -13.74
CA VAL A 314 -7.50 5.73 -13.41
C VAL A 314 -6.82 6.99 -12.91
N ILE A 315 -6.50 7.04 -11.61
CA ILE A 315 -5.88 8.22 -10.98
C ILE A 315 -4.37 8.10 -10.86
N ASP A 316 -3.83 6.88 -10.82
CA ASP A 316 -2.40 6.61 -10.88
C ASP A 316 -2.14 5.41 -11.78
N SER A 317 -1.06 5.49 -12.56
CA SER A 317 -0.72 4.46 -13.53
C SER A 317 0.77 4.44 -13.81
N ASN A 318 1.32 3.23 -13.78
CA ASN A 318 2.70 2.94 -14.15
C ASN A 318 2.79 1.52 -14.74
N PHE A 319 4.01 1.03 -14.98
CA PHE A 319 4.24 -0.24 -15.67
C PHE A 319 3.83 -1.50 -14.90
N PHE A 320 3.55 -1.40 -13.61
CA PHE A 320 3.32 -2.55 -12.73
C PHE A 320 2.14 -2.34 -11.77
N HIS A 321 1.62 -1.12 -11.61
CA HIS A 321 0.58 -0.76 -10.67
C HIS A 321 -0.39 0.28 -11.27
N LEU A 322 -1.66 0.14 -10.90
CA LEU A 322 -2.73 1.07 -11.19
C LEU A 322 -3.48 1.40 -9.90
N ARG A 323 -3.92 2.65 -9.78
CA ARG A 323 -4.87 3.10 -8.76
C ARG A 323 -6.06 3.75 -9.41
N PHE A 324 -7.22 3.54 -8.82
CA PHE A 324 -8.47 4.02 -9.36
C PHE A 324 -9.34 4.67 -8.29
N LEU A 325 -10.14 5.64 -8.73
CA LEU A 325 -11.42 5.91 -8.09
C LEU A 325 -12.44 4.92 -8.65
N SER A 326 -13.09 4.20 -7.75
CA SER A 326 -14.09 3.18 -8.07
C SER A 326 -15.46 3.54 -7.54
N GLU A 327 -16.49 3.28 -8.35
CA GLU A 327 -17.86 3.18 -7.86
C GLU A 327 -18.04 1.81 -7.21
N ILE A 328 -18.35 1.80 -5.92
CA ILE A 328 -18.51 0.58 -5.14
C ILE A 328 -19.95 0.49 -4.64
N THR A 329 -20.58 -0.65 -4.87
CA THR A 329 -21.92 -0.97 -4.38
C THR A 329 -21.87 -2.20 -3.49
N LEU A 330 -22.15 -2.03 -2.20
CA LEU A 330 -22.28 -3.11 -1.23
C LEU A 330 -23.76 -3.46 -1.05
N SER A 331 -24.12 -4.73 -1.14
CA SER A 331 -25.45 -5.25 -0.82
C SER A 331 -25.33 -6.27 0.30
N LEU A 332 -26.03 -6.04 1.41
CA LEU A 332 -26.11 -6.93 2.56
C LEU A 332 -27.52 -7.54 2.64
N ASN A 333 -27.72 -8.46 3.58
CA ASN A 333 -29.02 -9.08 3.87
C ASN A 333 -30.11 -8.11 4.34
N ASP A 334 -29.75 -6.87 4.70
CA ASP A 334 -30.69 -5.83 5.10
C ASP A 334 -31.50 -5.23 3.94
N GLY A 335 -31.22 -5.66 2.70
CA GLY A 335 -31.93 -5.24 1.50
C GLY A 335 -31.62 -3.81 1.03
N LYS A 336 -30.74 -3.08 1.72
CA LYS A 336 -30.40 -1.68 1.39
C LYS A 336 -29.01 -1.61 0.75
N PRO A 337 -28.92 -1.40 -0.58
CA PRO A 337 -27.62 -1.28 -1.23
C PRO A 337 -26.96 0.04 -0.82
N ARG A 338 -25.71 -0.03 -0.38
CA ARG A 338 -24.85 1.11 -0.10
C ARG A 338 -24.02 1.40 -1.34
N LYS A 339 -23.92 2.67 -1.72
CA LYS A 339 -23.14 3.12 -2.87
C LYS A 339 -22.19 4.22 -2.41
N GLY A 340 -20.96 4.17 -2.89
CA GLY A 340 -19.93 5.11 -2.53
C GLY A 340 -18.76 5.07 -3.49
N LEU A 341 -17.90 6.07 -3.37
CA LEU A 341 -16.59 6.04 -4.00
C LEU A 341 -15.60 5.32 -3.10
N GLY A 342 -14.62 4.67 -3.72
CA GLY A 342 -13.54 4.00 -3.01
C GLY A 342 -12.24 4.04 -3.79
N ILE A 343 -11.14 3.87 -3.08
CA ILE A 343 -9.83 3.69 -3.68
C ILE A 343 -9.63 2.20 -3.90
N THR A 344 -9.23 1.84 -5.12
CA THR A 344 -8.85 0.47 -5.46
C THR A 344 -7.53 0.45 -6.20
N GLU A 345 -6.80 -0.64 -6.05
CA GLU A 345 -5.47 -0.82 -6.61
C GLU A 345 -5.36 -2.16 -7.33
N HIS A 346 -4.51 -2.17 -8.35
CA HIS A 346 -4.12 -3.38 -9.06
C HIS A 346 -2.60 -3.38 -9.23
N LEU A 347 -1.94 -4.46 -8.83
CA LEU A 347 -0.50 -4.68 -9.06
C LEU A 347 -0.32 -5.95 -9.87
N ALA A 348 0.61 -5.88 -10.81
CA ALA A 348 1.12 -7.01 -11.59
C ALA A 348 2.66 -6.85 -11.69
N PRO A 349 3.40 -7.30 -10.67
CA PRO A 349 4.79 -6.92 -10.47
C PRO A 349 5.76 -7.69 -11.38
N LYS A 350 5.32 -8.73 -12.11
CA LYS A 350 6.17 -9.53 -13.02
C LYS A 350 6.98 -8.68 -14.01
N ARG A 351 6.44 -7.53 -14.45
CA ARG A 351 7.13 -6.60 -15.35
C ARG A 351 8.33 -5.90 -14.73
N LEU A 352 8.43 -5.85 -13.41
CA LEU A 352 9.63 -5.41 -12.70
C LEU A 352 10.84 -6.29 -13.02
N LYS A 353 10.72 -7.45 -13.67
CA LYS A 353 11.89 -8.22 -14.15
C LYS A 353 12.55 -7.62 -15.40
N ASN A 354 11.88 -6.72 -16.11
CA ASN A 354 12.34 -6.19 -17.40
C ASN A 354 13.30 -5.00 -17.21
N ARG A 355 14.60 -5.20 -17.41
CA ARG A 355 15.64 -4.17 -17.19
C ARG A 355 15.49 -2.90 -18.01
N TRP A 356 14.89 -2.95 -19.20
CA TRP A 356 14.68 -1.75 -20.02
C TRP A 356 13.69 -0.77 -19.38
N LEU A 357 12.79 -1.25 -18.50
CA LEU A 357 11.88 -0.40 -17.73
C LEU A 357 12.61 0.37 -16.61
N ASP A 358 13.76 -0.14 -16.14
CA ASP A 358 14.52 0.47 -15.05
C ASP A 358 14.87 1.94 -15.38
N TRP A 359 15.17 2.25 -16.64
CA TRP A 359 15.43 3.62 -17.10
C TRP A 359 14.21 4.53 -16.92
N PHE A 360 13.03 4.09 -17.39
CA PHE A 360 11.79 4.88 -17.26
C PHE A 360 11.36 5.06 -15.80
N VAL A 361 11.55 4.03 -14.99
CA VAL A 361 11.26 4.07 -13.56
C VAL A 361 12.19 5.05 -12.85
N ASN A 362 13.49 5.00 -13.15
CA ASN A 362 14.47 5.91 -12.57
C ASN A 362 14.17 7.39 -12.86
N MET A 363 13.62 7.73 -14.02
CA MET A 363 13.24 9.12 -14.34
C MET A 363 12.14 9.66 -13.43
N ARG A 364 11.34 8.79 -12.79
CA ARG A 364 10.22 9.15 -11.92
C ARG A 364 10.57 9.11 -10.43
N ILE A 365 11.83 8.82 -10.10
CA ILE A 365 12.31 8.72 -8.72
C ILE A 365 13.32 9.84 -8.48
N GLY A 366 13.04 10.69 -7.49
CA GLY A 366 14.01 11.63 -6.94
C GLY A 366 15.00 10.95 -6.02
N ARG A 367 16.24 11.44 -5.99
CA ARG A 367 17.36 10.90 -5.20
C ARG A 367 18.30 12.01 -4.78
N ASN A 368 19.04 11.79 -3.69
CA ASN A 368 20.10 12.70 -3.22
C ASN A 368 19.61 14.15 -3.05
N GLY A 369 18.41 14.32 -2.48
CA GLY A 369 17.80 15.64 -2.29
C GLY A 369 17.38 16.34 -3.59
N LYS A 370 17.23 15.61 -4.71
CA LYS A 370 16.67 16.11 -5.96
C LYS A 370 15.35 15.40 -6.26
N GLY A 371 14.31 16.15 -6.58
CA GLY A 371 13.04 15.58 -7.04
C GLY A 371 13.18 14.84 -8.38
N SER A 372 12.15 14.09 -8.76
CA SER A 372 12.14 13.32 -10.01
C SER A 372 12.19 14.22 -11.24
N PHE A 373 12.70 13.66 -12.35
CA PHE A 373 12.74 14.35 -13.64
C PHE A 373 11.36 14.37 -14.31
N LEU A 374 10.65 13.24 -14.23
CA LEU A 374 9.28 13.09 -14.73
C LEU A 374 8.26 13.02 -13.57
N PRO A 375 7.00 13.43 -13.85
CA PRO A 375 5.86 13.24 -12.96
C PRO A 375 5.75 11.87 -12.31
#